data_AF-A0A965L9B2-F1
#
_entry.id   AF-A0A965L9B2-F1
#
_cell.length_a   1.000
_cell.length_b   1.000
_cell.length_c   1.000
_cell.angle_alpha   90.00
_cell.angle_beta   90.00
_cell.angle_gamma   90.00
#
_symmetry.space_group_name_H-M   'P 1'
#
loop_
_entity.id
_entity.type
_entity.pdbx_description
1 polymer ?
#
loop_
_entity_poly.entity_id
_entity_poly.type
_entity_poly.pdbx_seq_one_letter_code
_entity_poly.pdbx_strand_id
1 'polypeptide(L)' 'MILPSIPEMVFVDLETTGATATRDRITEIGIVQVSERGVERFNQLIYPQTRIPDFIQRLTGITDEMVADAPV' A
#
# COMPACT_ATOMS: atom_id res chain seq x y z
N MET A 1 -21.90 6.14 31.46
CA MET A 1 -21.67 6.72 30.13
C MET A 1 -20.99 5.65 29.29
N ILE A 2 -21.69 5.09 28.30
CA ILE A 2 -21.12 4.10 27.38
C ILE A 2 -20.49 4.91 26.24
N LEU A 3 -19.17 4.81 26.06
CA LEU A 3 -18.53 5.35 24.87
C LEU A 3 -19.06 4.55 23.67
N PRO A 4 -19.44 5.19 22.56
CA PRO A 4 -19.85 4.46 21.38
C PRO A 4 -18.72 3.49 20.97
N SER A 5 -19.08 2.24 20.69
CA SER A 5 -18.16 1.25 20.12
C SER A 5 -17.47 1.85 18.91
N ILE A 6 -16.13 1.74 18.85
CA ILE A 6 -15.39 2.18 17.66
C ILE A 6 -15.83 1.26 16.52
N PRO A 7 -16.44 1.77 15.43
CA PRO A 7 -16.77 0.93 14.30
C PRO A 7 -15.47 0.36 13.72
N GLU A 8 -15.49 -0.89 13.28
CA GLU A 8 -14.32 -1.46 12.61
C GLU A 8 -13.98 -0.63 11.38
N MET A 9 -12.74 -0.17 11.31
CA MET A 9 -12.23 0.67 10.23
C MET A 9 -11.01 0.03 9.61
N VAL A 10 -10.87 0.22 8.30
CA VAL A 10 -9.68 -0.16 7.56
C VAL A 10 -9.15 1.08 6.85
N PHE A 11 -7.91 1.43 7.13
CA PHE A 11 -7.17 2.46 6.43
C PHE A 11 -6.29 1.77 5.40
N VAL A 12 -6.35 2.24 4.16
CA VAL A 12 -5.59 1.69 3.05
C VAL A 12 -4.75 2.80 2.45
N ASP A 13 -3.50 2.49 2.18
CA ASP A 13 -2.57 3.35 1.47
C ASP A 13 -1.90 2.55 0.34
N LEU A 14 -1.62 3.22 -0.76
CA LEU A 14 -1.05 2.59 -1.96
C LEU A 14 0.11 3.43 -2.47
N GLU A 15 1.21 2.74 -2.79
CA GLU A 15 2.28 3.30 -3.61
C GLU A 15 2.15 2.76 -5.02
N THR A 16 2.42 3.61 -6.02
CA THR A 16 2.16 3.28 -7.42
C THR A 16 3.29 3.77 -8.33
N THR A 17 3.35 3.22 -9.55
CA THR A 17 4.27 3.67 -10.60
C THR A 17 3.93 5.06 -11.18
N GLY A 18 2.93 5.76 -10.64
CA GLY A 18 2.44 7.07 -11.10
C GLY A 18 0.98 7.37 -10.67
N ALA A 19 0.49 8.56 -10.98
CA ALA A 19 -0.79 9.08 -10.45
C ALA A 19 -2.05 8.76 -11.31
N THR A 20 -1.92 8.03 -12.42
CA THR A 20 -3.03 7.74 -13.36
C THR A 20 -3.56 6.33 -13.14
N ALA A 21 -4.66 6.16 -12.40
CA ALA A 21 -5.19 4.85 -12.01
C ALA A 21 -5.51 3.89 -13.16
N THR A 22 -5.83 4.38 -14.37
CA THR A 22 -6.12 3.54 -15.54
C THR A 22 -4.87 3.06 -16.29
N ARG A 23 -3.68 3.53 -15.90
CA ARG A 23 -2.41 3.25 -16.58
C ARG A 23 -1.34 2.73 -15.61
N ASP A 24 -1.18 3.42 -14.49
CA ASP A 24 -0.12 3.17 -13.53
C ASP A 24 -0.49 2.00 -12.61
N ARG A 25 0.52 1.33 -12.07
CA ARG A 25 0.38 0.04 -11.39
C ARG A 25 0.81 0.15 -9.93
N ILE A 26 0.24 -0.68 -9.07
CA ILE A 26 0.54 -0.69 -7.63
C ILE A 26 1.92 -1.31 -7.40
N THR A 27 2.71 -0.69 -6.53
CA THR A 27 4.02 -1.19 -6.07
C THR A 27 3.99 -1.63 -4.61
N GLU A 28 3.05 -1.13 -3.80
CA GLU A 28 2.85 -1.52 -2.41
C GLU A 28 1.38 -1.39 -1.98
N ILE A 29 0.94 -2.27 -1.10
CA ILE A 29 -0.34 -2.17 -0.38
C ILE A 29 -0.07 -2.08 1.12
N GLY A 30 -0.45 -0.97 1.74
CA GLY A 30 -0.46 -0.77 3.19
C GLY A 30 -1.88 -0.81 3.76
N ILE A 31 -2.10 -1.60 4.81
CA ILE A 31 -3.40 -1.73 5.48
C ILE A 31 -3.22 -1.59 6.99
N VAL A 32 -4.06 -0.77 7.61
CA VAL A 32 -4.23 -0.68 9.07
C VAL A 32 -5.68 -0.93 9.42
N GLN A 33 -5.94 -2.03 10.13
CA GLN A 33 -7.27 -2.32 10.67
C GLN A 33 -7.35 -1.85 12.11
N VAL A 34 -8.41 -1.12 12.45
CA VAL A 34 -8.71 -0.64 13.80
C VAL A 34 -10.04 -1.24 14.23
N SER A 35 -10.02 -1.97 15.34
CA SER A 35 -11.20 -2.60 15.93
C SER A 35 -11.14 -2.50 17.46
N GLU A 36 -12.19 -2.98 18.14
CA GLU A 36 -12.18 -3.14 19.59
C GLU A 36 -11.11 -4.13 20.09
N ARG A 37 -10.61 -5.00 19.19
CA ARG A 37 -9.53 -5.96 19.49
C ARG A 37 -8.14 -5.33 19.39
N GLY A 38 -8.03 -4.10 18.90
CA GLY A 38 -6.79 -3.37 18.74
C GLY A 38 -6.49 -2.98 17.29
N VAL A 39 -5.20 -2.79 17.01
CA VAL A 39 -4.68 -2.34 15.71
C VAL A 39 -3.87 -3.45 15.07
N GLU A 40 -4.27 -3.88 13.88
CA GLU A 40 -3.54 -4.84 13.04
C GLU A 40 -2.98 -4.14 11.80
N ARG A 41 -1.81 -4.59 11.34
CA ARG A 41 -1.12 -3.99 10.18
C ARG A 41 -0.74 -5.06 9.18
N PHE A 42 -0.92 -4.74 7.91
CA PHE A 42 -0.44 -5.53 6.79
C PHE A 42 0.28 -4.61 5.80
N ASN A 43 1.38 -5.09 5.26
CA ASN A 43 2.16 -4.38 4.25
C ASN A 43 2.73 -5.42 3.26
N GLN A 44 2.60 -5.14 1.97
CA GLN A 44 3.05 -6.05 0.92
C GLN A 44 3.53 -5.25 -0.30
N LEU A 45 4.79 -5.46 -0.67
CA LEU A 45 5.29 -5.06 -1.98
C LEU A 45 4.62 -5.89 -3.07
N ILE A 46 4.35 -5.28 -4.21
CA ILE A 46 3.69 -5.90 -5.37
C ILE A 46 4.61 -5.72 -6.58
N TYR A 47 4.78 -6.77 -7.38
CA TYR A 47 5.48 -6.68 -8.65
C TYR A 47 4.56 -6.00 -9.67
N PRO A 48 4.84 -4.73 -10.06
CA PRO A 48 3.92 -3.99 -10.90
C PRO A 48 3.94 -4.47 -12.36
N GLN A 49 4.75 -5.46 -12.73
CA GLN A 49 4.91 -5.95 -14.11
C GLN A 49 5.26 -4.84 -15.14
N THR A 50 5.88 -3.76 -14.67
CA THR A 50 6.38 -2.63 -15.46
C THR A 50 7.50 -1.95 -14.70
N ARG A 51 8.36 -1.18 -15.38
CA ARG A 51 9.40 -0.40 -14.71
C ARG A 51 8.77 0.70 -13.85
N ILE A 52 9.29 0.90 -12.64
CA ILE A 52 8.98 2.04 -11.78
C ILE A 52 9.78 3.26 -12.28
N PRO A 53 9.17 4.39 -12.66
CA PRO A 53 9.92 5.57 -13.11
C PRO A 53 10.87 6.12 -12.03
N ASP A 54 12.07 6.57 -12.39
CA ASP A 54 13.10 7.01 -11.42
C ASP A 54 12.60 8.11 -10.46
N PHE A 55 11.72 8.99 -10.92
CA PHE A 55 11.10 10.00 -10.06
C PHE A 55 10.25 9.36 -8.96
N ILE A 56 9.47 8.34 -9.31
CA ILE A 56 8.64 7.60 -8.37
C ILE A 56 9.52 6.81 -7.41
N GLN A 57 10.56 6.12 -7.90
CA GLN A 57 11.52 5.42 -7.03
C GLN A 57 12.14 6.37 -5.99
N ARG A 58 12.47 7.60 -6.39
CA ARG A 58 12.98 8.63 -5.45
C ARG A 58 11.91 9.16 -4.50
N LEU A 59 10.65 9.25 -4.94
CA LEU A 59 9.55 9.76 -4.14
C LEU A 59 9.14 8.76 -3.05
N THR A 60 9.02 7.49 -3.41
CA THR A 60 8.50 6.42 -2.53
C THR A 60 9.61 5.61 -1.86
N GLY A 61 10.81 5.59 -2.44
CA GLY A 61 11.92 4.73 -2.01
C GLY A 61 11.84 3.29 -2.50
N ILE A 62 10.81 2.92 -3.27
CA ILE A 62 10.63 1.57 -3.80
C ILE A 62 11.33 1.44 -5.16
N THR A 63 12.27 0.50 -5.25
CA THR A 63 13.05 0.22 -6.47
C THR A 63 12.50 -0.96 -7.25
N ASP A 64 12.86 -1.06 -8.54
CA ASP A 64 12.49 -2.21 -9.38
C ASP A 64 13.01 -3.53 -8.77
N GLU A 65 14.19 -3.52 -8.15
CA GLU A 65 14.79 -4.69 -7.52
C GLU A 65 14.01 -5.17 -6.29
N MET A 66 13.46 -4.25 -5.50
CA MET A 66 12.67 -4.60 -4.31
C MET A 66 11.39 -5.37 -4.64
N VAL A 67 10.81 -5.11 -5.80
CA VAL A 67 9.51 -5.67 -6.21
C VAL A 67 9.66 -6.86 -7.18
N ALA A 68 10.87 -7.23 -7.60
CA ALA A 68 11.09 -8.22 -8.65
C ALA A 68 10.53 -9.62 -8.30
N ASP A 69 10.62 -10.02 -7.04
CA ASP A 69 10.14 -11.32 -6.53
C ASP A 69 8.80 -11.21 -5.78
N ALA A 70 8.19 -10.02 -5.76
CA ALA A 70 6.91 -9.79 -5.11
C ALA A 70 5.75 -10.45 -5.89
N PRO A 71 4.62 -10.76 -5.23
CA PRO A 71 3.42 -11.23 -5.93
C PRO A 71 2.91 -10.19 -6.93
N VAL A 72 2.21 -10.66 -7.96
CA VAL A 72 1.53 -9.84 -8.98
C VAL A 72 0.11 -9.45 -8.60
#